data_AF-A0A920PRC1-F1
#
_entry.id   AF-A0A920PRC1-F1
#
_cell.length_a   1.000
_cell.length_b   1.000
_cell.length_c   1.000
_cell.angle_alpha   90.00
_cell.angle_beta   90.00
_cell.angle_gamma   90.00
#
_symmetry.space_group_name_H-M   'P 1'
#
loop_
_entity.id
_entity.type
_entity.pdbx_description
1 polymer ?
#
loop_
_entity_poly.entity_id
_entity_poly.type
_entity_poly.pdbx_seq_one_letter_code
_entity_poly.pdbx_strand_id
1 'polypeptide(L)'
;MPVFPTEPASKLRTTGGWGVGDNMYSGSVLVGGNAGAIPGVAIRGAEIVIRGNMGSRAGQVMKAGTLCCAGNANFMAGYMMYGGRIIILGDSGERVGEDMSAGEIFIGGKVEDLGSDAMLADTEVSEIDDIRQFLDRYGISFKGAFSKVINAGKKLRYGSSERQMRSLPFRSFSSGSGYWNAKVQEDIVIKAQSGRYRIRGYGGARPLPHLADPFLSEGPFPSG
;
A
#
# COMPACT_ATOMS: atom_id res chain seq x y z
N MET A 1 35.72 15.27 4.53
CA MET A 1 35.33 14.13 5.38
C MET A 1 33.86 13.85 5.12
N PRO A 2 33.43 12.60 4.85
CA PRO A 2 32.00 12.34 4.68
C PRO A 2 31.33 12.36 6.05
N VAL A 3 30.39 13.29 6.22
CA VAL A 3 29.55 13.43 7.41
C VAL A 3 28.50 12.32 7.34
N PHE A 4 28.67 11.28 8.16
CA PHE A 4 27.67 10.22 8.30
C PHE A 4 26.46 10.75 9.07
N PRO A 5 25.21 10.32 8.73
CA PRO A 5 24.02 10.71 9.49
C PRO A 5 24.11 10.25 10.94
N THR A 6 23.66 11.11 11.86
CA THR A 6 23.67 10.93 13.32
C THR A 6 22.53 10.02 13.80
N GLU A 7 22.82 8.72 13.95
CA GLU A 7 22.16 7.62 14.72
C GLU A 7 20.61 7.39 14.76
N PRO A 8 20.12 6.15 14.95
CA PRO A 8 20.79 4.85 14.90
C PRO A 8 20.39 4.13 13.60
N ALA A 9 21.21 4.26 12.55
CA ALA A 9 21.07 3.35 11.40
C ALA A 9 21.50 1.96 11.89
N SER A 10 20.56 1.00 11.99
CA SER A 10 20.92 -0.39 12.30
C SER A 10 21.74 -0.93 11.13
N LYS A 11 23.06 -0.88 11.28
CA LYS A 11 24.02 -1.22 10.23
C LYS A 11 24.29 -2.71 10.27
N LEU A 12 23.61 -3.47 9.41
CA LEU A 12 23.92 -4.87 9.19
C LEU A 12 25.19 -4.96 8.33
N ARG A 13 26.31 -5.30 8.97
CA ARG A 13 27.62 -5.46 8.34
C ARG A 13 27.74 -6.72 7.46
N THR A 14 26.72 -7.58 7.44
CA THR A 14 26.72 -8.87 6.75
C THR A 14 25.69 -8.90 5.62
N THR A 15 25.75 -9.94 4.79
CA THR A 15 24.65 -10.32 3.89
C THR A 15 23.36 -10.44 4.70
N GLY A 16 22.31 -9.76 4.25
CA GLY A 16 20.99 -9.87 4.85
C GLY A 16 20.25 -11.09 4.31
N GLY A 17 19.60 -11.85 5.19
CA GLY A 17 18.82 -13.03 4.82
C GLY A 17 17.49 -12.69 4.13
N TRP A 18 16.48 -13.50 4.37
CA TRP A 18 15.11 -13.27 3.90
C TRP A 18 14.47 -12.07 4.62
N GLY A 19 13.81 -11.16 3.88
CA GLY A 19 12.96 -10.13 4.48
C GLY A 19 13.69 -9.01 5.21
N VAL A 20 14.86 -8.57 4.73
CA VAL A 20 15.59 -7.46 5.37
C VAL A 20 14.72 -6.20 5.43
N GLY A 21 14.53 -5.67 6.63
CA GLY A 21 13.76 -4.44 6.85
C GLY A 21 12.25 -4.58 6.59
N ASP A 22 11.69 -5.77 6.77
CA ASP A 22 10.25 -6.04 6.68
C ASP A 22 9.42 -5.09 7.55
N ASN A 23 8.35 -4.54 6.96
CA ASN A 23 7.30 -3.76 7.62
C ASN A 23 7.82 -2.57 8.43
N MET A 24 9.00 -2.05 8.09
CA MET A 24 9.57 -0.89 8.75
C MET A 24 8.76 0.38 8.43
N TYR A 25 8.40 1.10 9.49
CA TYR A 25 7.65 2.35 9.41
C TYR A 25 8.56 3.56 9.23
N SER A 26 9.72 3.58 9.88
CA SER A 26 10.66 4.69 9.89
C SER A 26 12.08 4.22 10.22
N GLY A 27 13.06 5.10 10.04
CA GLY A 27 14.48 4.82 10.29
C GLY A 27 15.19 4.31 9.04
N SER A 28 16.45 3.91 9.20
CA SER A 28 17.28 3.45 8.10
C SER A 28 18.03 2.16 8.40
N VAL A 29 18.12 1.30 7.38
CA VAL A 29 18.90 0.06 7.40
C VAL A 29 19.94 0.12 6.31
N LEU A 30 21.20 -0.13 6.69
CA LEU A 30 22.29 -0.23 5.74
C LEU A 30 22.83 -1.66 5.76
N VAL A 31 22.72 -2.34 4.62
CA VAL A 31 23.25 -3.68 4.39
C VAL A 31 24.56 -3.56 3.63
N GLY A 32 25.65 -4.03 4.24
CA GLY A 32 26.99 -3.96 3.62
C GLY A 32 27.21 -4.93 2.46
N GLY A 33 26.46 -6.03 2.41
CA GLY A 33 26.56 -7.07 1.39
C GLY A 33 25.29 -7.20 0.54
N ASN A 34 25.02 -8.43 0.09
CA ASN A 34 23.79 -8.75 -0.65
C ASN A 34 22.60 -8.88 0.31
N ALA A 35 21.39 -8.73 -0.21
CA ALA A 35 20.17 -9.10 0.48
C ALA A 35 19.51 -10.30 -0.22
N GLY A 36 18.94 -11.21 0.59
CA GLY A 36 18.21 -12.37 0.11
C GLY A 36 16.89 -12.01 -0.58
N ALA A 37 15.94 -12.95 -0.62
CA ALA A 37 14.63 -12.68 -1.19
C ALA A 37 13.82 -11.68 -0.33
N ILE A 38 12.93 -10.94 -1.00
CA ILE A 38 11.97 -9.96 -0.47
C ILE A 38 12.55 -8.86 0.46
N PRO A 39 13.70 -8.24 0.14
CA PRO A 39 14.19 -7.12 0.93
C PRO A 39 13.20 -5.95 0.84
N GLY A 40 13.00 -5.24 1.95
CA GLY A 40 12.11 -4.08 2.03
C GLY A 40 10.64 -4.40 1.77
N VAL A 41 10.21 -5.63 2.05
CA VAL A 41 8.80 -6.01 1.96
C VAL A 41 7.96 -5.15 2.90
N ALA A 42 6.80 -4.70 2.43
CA ALA A 42 5.79 -3.97 3.18
C ALA A 42 6.25 -2.68 3.89
N ILE A 43 7.37 -2.06 3.48
CA ILE A 43 7.83 -0.81 4.11
C ILE A 43 6.83 0.33 3.93
N ARG A 44 6.77 1.19 4.95
CA ARG A 44 5.79 2.29 5.07
C ARG A 44 6.41 3.66 5.29
N GLY A 45 7.74 3.78 5.16
CA GLY A 45 8.44 5.06 5.35
C GLY A 45 9.92 4.94 5.71
N ALA A 46 10.46 3.73 5.86
CA ALA A 46 11.87 3.53 6.13
C ALA A 46 12.75 3.64 4.87
N GLU A 47 14.04 3.92 5.09
CA GLU A 47 15.08 3.91 4.06
C GLU A 47 15.92 2.63 4.20
N ILE A 48 15.93 1.77 3.18
CA ILE A 48 16.74 0.55 3.16
C ILE A 48 17.75 0.66 2.03
N VAL A 49 19.02 0.55 2.38
CA VAL A 49 20.13 0.69 1.44
C VAL A 49 20.98 -0.57 1.45
N ILE A 50 21.09 -1.20 0.29
CA ILE A 50 21.80 -2.46 0.07
C ILE A 50 22.99 -2.17 -0.83
N ARG A 51 24.20 -2.39 -0.33
CA ARG A 51 25.44 -2.14 -1.10
C ARG A 51 25.79 -3.23 -2.10
N GLY A 52 25.20 -4.42 -1.96
CA GLY A 52 25.32 -5.52 -2.91
C GLY A 52 24.09 -5.66 -3.80
N ASN A 53 23.79 -6.90 -4.18
CA ASN A 53 22.64 -7.29 -5.00
C ASN A 53 21.39 -7.55 -4.13
N MET A 54 20.21 -7.42 -4.74
CA MET A 54 18.92 -7.80 -4.16
C MET A 54 18.41 -9.11 -4.75
N GLY A 55 17.87 -9.98 -3.89
CA GLY A 55 17.14 -11.16 -4.31
C GLY A 55 15.77 -10.85 -4.93
N SER A 56 14.98 -11.90 -5.12
CA SER A 56 13.69 -11.81 -5.80
C SER A 56 12.65 -11.01 -5.03
N ARG A 57 11.71 -10.39 -5.74
CA ARG A 57 10.56 -9.68 -5.17
C ARG A 57 10.94 -8.57 -4.18
N ALA A 58 12.04 -7.87 -4.46
CA ALA A 58 12.46 -6.70 -3.70
C ALA A 58 11.35 -5.64 -3.66
N GLY A 59 11.06 -5.08 -2.48
CA GLY A 59 10.01 -4.07 -2.30
C GLY A 59 8.59 -4.61 -2.45
N GLN A 60 8.36 -5.92 -2.29
CA GLN A 60 7.03 -6.50 -2.39
C GLN A 60 6.04 -5.80 -1.45
N VAL A 61 4.85 -5.43 -1.94
CA VAL A 61 3.77 -4.75 -1.18
C VAL A 61 4.19 -3.48 -0.42
N MET A 62 5.28 -2.86 -0.85
CA MET A 62 5.76 -1.58 -0.32
C MET A 62 4.71 -0.48 -0.53
N LYS A 63 4.51 0.36 0.50
CA LYS A 63 3.53 1.46 0.49
C LYS A 63 4.17 2.84 0.46
N ALA A 64 5.32 3.00 1.11
CA ALA A 64 6.08 4.25 1.18
C ALA A 64 7.51 3.99 1.68
N GLY A 65 8.39 4.98 1.53
CA GLY A 65 9.82 4.87 1.86
C GLY A 65 10.69 4.69 0.63
N THR A 66 11.95 4.33 0.84
CA THR A 66 12.95 4.17 -0.23
C THR A 66 13.73 2.88 -0.05
N LEU A 67 13.72 2.02 -1.05
CA LEU A 67 14.58 0.83 -1.14
C LEU A 67 15.63 1.06 -2.23
N CYS A 68 16.91 1.08 -1.85
CA CYS A 68 18.03 1.33 -2.76
C CYS A 68 18.99 0.14 -2.81
N CYS A 69 19.41 -0.24 -4.00
CA CYS A 69 20.39 -1.29 -4.28
C CYS A 69 21.51 -0.74 -5.14
N ALA A 70 22.75 -0.87 -4.68
CA ALA A 70 23.92 -0.46 -5.44
C ALA A 70 24.35 -1.49 -6.51
N GLY A 71 23.86 -2.73 -6.43
CA GLY A 71 24.06 -3.76 -7.43
C GLY A 71 22.81 -4.04 -8.26
N ASN A 72 22.66 -5.31 -8.64
CA ASN A 72 21.57 -5.80 -9.47
C ASN A 72 20.36 -6.25 -8.63
N ALA A 73 19.17 -6.15 -9.20
CA ALA A 73 17.94 -6.73 -8.66
C ALA A 73 17.54 -7.98 -9.45
N ASN A 74 17.11 -9.02 -8.75
CA ASN A 74 16.58 -10.23 -9.37
C ASN A 74 15.11 -10.02 -9.84
N PHE A 75 14.43 -11.09 -10.26
CA PHE A 75 13.08 -11.05 -10.79
C PHE A 75 12.03 -10.43 -9.85
N MET A 76 11.02 -9.80 -10.46
CA MET A 76 9.84 -9.21 -9.82
C MET A 76 10.12 -8.10 -8.79
N ALA A 77 11.15 -7.29 -9.01
CA ALA A 77 11.34 -6.07 -8.21
C ALA A 77 10.08 -5.19 -8.28
N GLY A 78 9.57 -4.74 -7.13
CA GLY A 78 8.34 -3.95 -7.03
C GLY A 78 7.04 -4.75 -7.16
N TYR A 79 7.05 -6.06 -6.91
CA TYR A 79 5.84 -6.88 -6.99
C TYR A 79 4.72 -6.39 -6.06
N MET A 80 3.54 -6.10 -6.62
CA MET A 80 2.41 -5.54 -5.87
C MET A 80 2.74 -4.26 -5.09
N MET A 81 3.65 -3.43 -5.58
CA MET A 81 3.99 -2.15 -4.95
C MET A 81 2.79 -1.18 -4.98
N TYR A 82 2.47 -0.58 -3.84
CA TYR A 82 1.38 0.38 -3.68
C TYR A 82 1.86 1.84 -3.55
N GLY A 83 3.17 2.06 -3.40
CA GLY A 83 3.75 3.40 -3.30
C GLY A 83 5.19 3.39 -2.81
N GLY A 84 5.81 4.57 -2.78
CA GLY A 84 7.22 4.74 -2.42
C GLY A 84 8.17 4.62 -3.62
N ARG A 85 9.47 4.44 -3.34
CA ARG A 85 10.52 4.48 -4.35
C ARG A 85 11.48 3.29 -4.25
N ILE A 86 11.76 2.64 -5.38
CA ILE A 86 12.81 1.63 -5.51
C ILE A 86 13.91 2.20 -6.43
N ILE A 87 15.17 2.09 -6.03
CA ILE A 87 16.33 2.56 -6.78
C ILE A 87 17.28 1.37 -6.97
N ILE A 88 17.58 1.02 -8.22
CA ILE A 88 18.47 -0.07 -8.60
C ILE A 88 19.57 0.55 -9.44
N LEU A 89 20.82 0.53 -8.97
CA LEU A 89 21.93 1.13 -9.72
C LEU A 89 22.47 0.20 -10.83
N GLY A 90 22.29 -1.11 -10.68
CA GLY A 90 22.63 -2.10 -11.70
C GLY A 90 21.44 -2.51 -12.57
N ASP A 91 21.46 -3.76 -13.01
CA ASP A 91 20.44 -4.35 -13.86
C ASP A 91 19.23 -4.85 -13.04
N SER A 92 18.06 -4.88 -13.68
CA SER A 92 16.86 -5.50 -13.13
C SER A 92 16.46 -6.73 -13.93
N GLY A 93 16.15 -7.83 -13.24
CA GLY A 93 15.65 -9.05 -13.85
C GLY A 93 14.21 -8.94 -14.39
N GLU A 94 13.62 -10.09 -14.72
CA GLU A 94 12.30 -10.17 -15.35
C GLU A 94 11.15 -9.60 -14.50
N ARG A 95 10.07 -9.14 -15.17
CA ARG A 95 8.78 -8.72 -14.60
C ARG A 95 8.87 -7.62 -13.55
N VAL A 96 9.65 -6.57 -13.82
CA VAL A 96 9.75 -5.41 -12.93
C VAL A 96 8.41 -4.70 -12.83
N GLY A 97 7.95 -4.43 -11.60
CA GLY A 97 6.68 -3.75 -11.35
C GLY A 97 5.45 -4.60 -11.65
N GLU A 98 5.56 -5.94 -11.61
CA GLU A 98 4.40 -6.83 -11.77
C GLU A 98 3.32 -6.52 -10.72
N ASP A 99 2.08 -6.35 -11.18
CA ASP A 99 0.91 -5.94 -10.39
C ASP A 99 1.13 -4.67 -9.54
N MET A 100 2.08 -3.79 -9.90
CA MET A 100 2.26 -2.52 -9.19
C MET A 100 1.00 -1.66 -9.34
N SER A 101 0.57 -1.00 -8.27
CA SER A 101 -0.57 -0.07 -8.28
C SER A 101 -0.14 1.40 -8.28
N ALA A 102 0.98 1.69 -7.59
CA ALA A 102 1.58 3.02 -7.49
C ALA A 102 3.02 2.90 -6.99
N GLY A 103 3.77 4.01 -7.05
CA GLY A 103 5.19 4.06 -6.73
C GLY A 103 6.06 4.22 -7.98
N GLU A 104 7.36 4.37 -7.75
CA GLU A 104 8.35 4.64 -8.80
C GLU A 104 9.54 3.70 -8.63
N ILE A 105 9.99 3.10 -9.73
CA ILE A 105 11.18 2.25 -9.76
C ILE A 105 12.19 2.87 -10.72
N PHE A 106 13.38 3.20 -10.24
CA PHE A 106 14.45 3.79 -11.03
C PHE A 106 15.57 2.76 -11.23
N ILE A 107 15.96 2.52 -12.47
CA ILE A 107 16.92 1.47 -12.84
C ILE A 107 18.07 2.10 -13.62
N GLY A 108 19.28 1.95 -13.11
CA GLY A 108 20.51 2.53 -13.66
C GLY A 108 21.16 1.69 -14.76
N GLY A 109 20.89 0.39 -14.77
CA GLY A 109 21.36 -0.56 -15.77
C GLY A 109 20.28 -0.96 -16.78
N LYS A 110 20.36 -2.20 -17.25
CA LYS A 110 19.43 -2.79 -18.20
C LYS A 110 18.16 -3.27 -17.51
N VAL A 111 17.02 -2.98 -18.12
CA VAL A 111 15.73 -3.60 -17.79
C VAL A 111 15.53 -4.82 -18.67
N GLU A 112 15.40 -6.00 -18.07
CA GLU A 112 15.18 -7.25 -18.82
C GLU A 112 13.76 -7.36 -19.36
N ASP A 113 12.76 -7.26 -18.46
CA ASP A 113 11.35 -7.33 -18.83
C ASP A 113 10.48 -6.53 -17.84
N LEU A 114 9.35 -6.00 -18.32
CA LEU A 114 8.38 -5.25 -17.52
C LEU A 114 7.22 -6.13 -17.11
N GLY A 115 6.71 -5.92 -15.90
CA GLY A 115 5.53 -6.59 -15.42
C GLY A 115 4.24 -6.09 -16.09
N SER A 116 3.16 -6.84 -15.90
CA SER A 116 1.90 -6.61 -16.63
C SER A 116 1.24 -5.24 -16.41
N ASP A 117 1.49 -4.58 -15.28
CA ASP A 117 0.99 -3.24 -14.93
C ASP A 117 2.08 -2.16 -14.90
N ALA A 118 3.26 -2.45 -15.45
CA ALA A 118 4.39 -1.53 -15.48
C ALA A 118 4.56 -0.92 -16.89
N MET A 119 5.00 0.33 -16.93
CA MET A 119 5.46 0.99 -18.15
C MET A 119 6.67 1.88 -17.87
N LEU A 120 7.50 2.08 -18.89
CA LEU A 120 8.54 3.10 -18.84
C LEU A 120 7.93 4.49 -18.94
N ALA A 121 8.49 5.42 -18.18
CA ALA A 121 8.15 6.84 -18.24
C ALA A 121 9.42 7.68 -18.35
N ASP A 122 9.24 8.92 -18.81
CA ASP A 122 10.32 9.89 -18.84
C ASP A 122 10.73 10.27 -17.41
N THR A 123 12.04 10.34 -17.19
CA THR A 123 12.63 10.73 -15.92
C THR A 123 12.83 12.23 -15.90
N GLU A 124 12.30 12.92 -14.88
CA GLU A 124 12.56 14.35 -14.73
C GLU A 124 13.92 14.63 -14.09
N VAL A 125 14.53 15.76 -14.43
CA VAL A 125 15.85 16.15 -13.90
C VAL A 125 15.82 16.31 -12.37
N SER A 126 14.73 16.87 -11.84
CA SER A 126 14.46 17.02 -10.42
C SER A 126 14.55 15.68 -9.66
N GLU A 127 13.95 14.64 -10.21
CA GLU A 127 13.94 13.30 -9.61
C GLU A 127 15.33 12.67 -9.58
N ILE A 128 16.11 12.89 -10.63
CA ILE A 128 17.50 12.42 -10.71
C ILE A 128 18.34 13.13 -9.65
N ASP A 129 18.15 14.43 -9.45
CA ASP A 129 18.88 15.20 -8.46
C ASP A 129 18.51 14.78 -7.03
N ASP A 130 17.23 14.49 -6.76
CA ASP A 130 16.78 13.91 -5.49
C ASP A 130 17.44 12.54 -5.23
N ILE A 131 17.51 11.68 -6.26
CA ILE A 131 18.18 10.37 -6.17
C ILE A 131 19.67 10.56 -5.90
N ARG A 132 20.34 11.48 -6.58
CA ARG A 132 21.76 11.78 -6.34
C ARG A 132 22.00 12.24 -4.91
N GLN A 133 21.17 13.16 -4.40
CA GLN A 133 21.27 13.63 -3.02
C GLN A 133 21.06 12.49 -2.02
N PHE A 134 20.11 11.58 -2.29
CA PHE A 134 19.91 10.38 -1.49
C PHE A 134 21.15 9.47 -1.50
N LEU A 135 21.73 9.20 -2.67
CA LEU A 135 22.92 8.36 -2.81
C LEU A 135 24.14 8.97 -2.09
N ASP A 136 24.32 10.29 -2.18
CA ASP A 136 25.40 11.02 -1.50
C ASP A 136 25.32 10.88 0.02
N ARG A 137 24.10 10.92 0.60
CA ARG A 137 23.87 10.72 2.04
C ARG A 137 24.41 9.37 2.54
N TYR A 138 24.37 8.34 1.70
CA TYR A 138 24.86 6.99 2.00
C TYR A 138 26.27 6.69 1.46
N GLY A 139 26.89 7.67 0.80
CA GLY A 139 28.21 7.58 0.20
C GLY A 139 28.28 6.60 -0.97
N ILE A 140 27.21 6.55 -1.79
CA ILE A 140 27.12 5.69 -2.98
C ILE A 140 27.30 6.58 -4.20
N SER A 141 28.26 6.25 -5.08
CA SER A 141 28.49 7.00 -6.32
C SER A 141 27.84 6.28 -7.50
N PHE A 142 27.05 7.00 -8.29
CA PHE A 142 26.48 6.51 -9.54
C PHE A 142 26.59 7.60 -10.63
N LYS A 143 27.01 7.22 -11.84
CA LYS A 143 27.24 8.14 -12.97
C LYS A 143 26.36 7.85 -14.19
N GLY A 144 25.49 6.84 -14.13
CA GLY A 144 24.63 6.46 -15.25
C GLY A 144 23.35 7.30 -15.32
N ALA A 145 22.53 6.99 -16.33
CA ALA A 145 21.17 7.46 -16.45
C ALA A 145 20.20 6.49 -15.77
N PHE A 146 18.98 6.95 -15.47
CA PHE A 146 17.94 6.10 -14.89
C PHE A 146 16.78 5.91 -15.86
N SER A 147 16.37 4.66 -16.05
CA SER A 147 15.08 4.29 -16.61
C SER A 147 14.04 4.29 -15.50
N LYS A 148 12.98 5.07 -15.67
CA LYS A 148 11.87 5.14 -14.70
C LYS A 148 10.75 4.19 -15.11
N VAL A 149 10.32 3.34 -14.18
CA VAL A 149 9.16 2.46 -14.33
C VAL A 149 8.06 2.92 -13.36
N ILE A 150 6.86 3.09 -13.91
CA ILE A 150 5.66 3.48 -13.18
C ILE A 150 4.48 2.58 -13.54
N ASN A 151 3.39 2.72 -12.79
CA ASN A 151 2.14 2.01 -13.06
C ASN A 151 1.54 2.46 -14.42
N ALA A 152 1.18 1.50 -15.26
CA ALA A 152 0.58 1.71 -16.58
C ALA A 152 -0.93 2.04 -16.55
N GLY A 153 -1.58 1.96 -15.38
CA GLY A 153 -2.99 2.27 -15.18
C GLY A 153 -3.97 1.22 -15.72
N LYS A 154 -3.49 0.04 -16.14
CA LYS A 154 -4.27 -0.92 -16.95
C LYS A 154 -5.22 -1.80 -16.14
N LYS A 155 -4.81 -2.39 -15.01
CA LYS A 155 -5.65 -3.40 -14.31
C LYS A 155 -6.43 -2.93 -13.07
N LEU A 156 -6.18 -1.74 -12.49
CA LEU A 156 -6.72 -1.40 -11.16
C LEU A 156 -7.23 0.05 -10.98
N ARG A 157 -7.98 0.58 -11.95
CA ARG A 157 -8.79 1.78 -11.73
C ARG A 157 -10.24 1.51 -12.08
N TYR A 158 -11.12 1.59 -11.08
CA TYR A 158 -12.54 1.82 -11.32
C TYR A 158 -12.65 3.21 -11.97
N GLY A 159 -12.81 3.26 -13.30
CA GLY A 159 -12.78 4.49 -14.09
C GLY A 159 -13.86 5.52 -13.72
N SER A 160 -14.81 5.17 -12.87
CA SER A 160 -15.88 6.03 -12.37
C SER A 160 -15.78 6.26 -10.87
N SER A 161 -15.72 7.55 -10.48
CA SER A 161 -15.92 7.97 -9.09
C SER A 161 -17.35 7.62 -8.67
N GLU A 162 -17.51 7.09 -7.45
CA GLU A 162 -18.83 6.78 -6.90
C GLU A 162 -19.62 8.08 -6.78
N ARG A 163 -20.82 8.13 -7.39
CA ARG A 163 -21.66 9.33 -7.32
C ARG A 163 -21.99 9.59 -5.85
N GLN A 164 -21.57 10.74 -5.32
CA GLN A 164 -21.78 11.07 -3.92
C GLN A 164 -23.27 11.04 -3.61
N MET A 165 -23.66 10.13 -2.72
CA MET A 165 -25.05 9.96 -2.30
C MET A 165 -25.48 11.22 -1.54
N ARG A 166 -26.67 11.78 -1.86
CA ARG A 166 -27.18 12.93 -1.09
C ARG A 166 -27.38 12.49 0.37
N SER A 167 -26.88 13.27 1.32
CA SER A 167 -27.24 13.08 2.72
C SER A 167 -28.67 13.59 2.90
N LEU A 168 -29.65 12.68 2.99
CA LEU A 168 -31.00 13.04 3.39
C LEU A 168 -31.04 13.14 4.93
N PRO A 169 -31.33 14.32 5.52
CA PRO A 169 -31.49 14.42 6.95
C PRO A 169 -32.73 13.64 7.39
N PHE A 170 -32.54 12.66 8.26
CA PHE A 170 -33.64 11.97 8.93
C PHE A 170 -34.10 12.85 10.09
N ARG A 171 -35.30 13.44 10.00
CA ARG A 171 -35.91 14.18 11.12
C ARG A 171 -36.78 13.30 12.02
N SER A 172 -36.98 12.03 11.67
CA SER A 172 -37.80 11.09 12.45
C SER A 172 -37.17 9.69 12.48
N PHE A 173 -37.23 9.06 13.65
CA PHE A 173 -36.83 7.69 13.89
C PHE A 173 -37.77 6.75 13.11
N SER A 174 -37.21 5.76 12.40
CA SER A 174 -37.92 4.93 11.40
C SER A 174 -38.76 3.80 12.02
N SER A 175 -39.42 4.03 13.15
CA SER A 175 -40.30 3.03 13.79
C SER A 175 -41.62 2.79 13.03
N GLY A 176 -41.96 3.64 12.04
CA GLY A 176 -43.22 3.56 11.28
C GLY A 176 -43.10 3.52 9.75
N SER A 177 -41.89 3.51 9.18
CA SER A 177 -41.73 3.41 7.73
C SER A 177 -41.63 1.95 7.29
N GLY A 178 -42.39 1.58 6.26
CA GLY A 178 -42.28 0.26 5.64
C GLY A 178 -40.83 -0.05 5.23
N TYR A 179 -40.41 -1.31 5.41
CA TYR A 179 -39.09 -1.81 5.04
C TYR A 179 -38.77 -1.53 3.56
N TRP A 180 -39.80 -1.53 2.71
CA TRP A 180 -39.72 -1.13 1.31
C TRP A 180 -40.22 0.31 1.14
N ASN A 181 -39.30 1.26 0.90
CA ASN A 181 -39.62 2.66 0.68
C ASN A 181 -38.86 3.24 -0.53
N ALA A 182 -39.24 4.44 -0.98
CA ALA A 182 -38.65 5.07 -2.17
C ALA A 182 -37.12 5.23 -2.10
N LYS A 183 -36.58 5.43 -0.88
CA LYS A 183 -35.13 5.49 -0.66
C LYS A 183 -34.46 4.13 -0.84
N VAL A 184 -35.07 3.06 -0.32
CA VAL A 184 -34.56 1.69 -0.52
C VAL A 184 -34.55 1.33 -2.00
N GLN A 185 -35.58 1.74 -2.75
CA GLN A 185 -35.63 1.57 -4.21
C GLN A 185 -34.52 2.37 -4.92
N GLU A 186 -34.31 3.64 -4.56
CA GLU A 186 -33.24 4.50 -5.09
C GLU A 186 -31.86 3.91 -4.81
N ASP A 187 -31.61 3.43 -3.58
CA ASP A 187 -30.37 2.76 -3.17
C ASP A 187 -30.12 1.47 -3.97
N ILE A 188 -31.17 0.68 -4.23
CA ILE A 188 -31.06 -0.57 -5.00
C ILE A 188 -30.70 -0.27 -6.45
N VAL A 189 -31.35 0.70 -7.09
CA VAL A 189 -31.07 1.07 -8.49
C VAL A 189 -29.64 1.57 -8.65
N ILE A 190 -29.18 2.46 -7.76
CA ILE A 190 -27.81 2.98 -7.78
C ILE A 190 -26.80 1.84 -7.56
N LYS A 191 -27.07 0.95 -6.60
CA LYS A 191 -26.16 -0.17 -6.29
C LYS A 191 -26.12 -1.22 -7.41
N ALA A 192 -27.26 -1.52 -8.04
CA ALA A 192 -27.35 -2.43 -9.18
C ALA A 192 -26.50 -1.94 -10.37
N GLN A 193 -26.47 -0.63 -10.63
CA GLN A 193 -25.62 -0.05 -11.67
C GLN A 193 -24.14 -0.06 -11.31
N SER A 194 -23.79 0.05 -10.02
CA SER A 194 -22.40 0.10 -9.54
C SER A 194 -21.75 -1.27 -9.30
N GLY A 195 -22.53 -2.35 -9.23
CA GLY A 195 -22.05 -3.71 -8.91
C GLY A 195 -21.56 -3.90 -7.46
N ARG A 196 -21.69 -2.90 -6.57
CA ARG A 196 -21.22 -2.97 -5.17
C ARG A 196 -22.38 -3.22 -4.21
N TYR A 197 -22.58 -4.48 -3.81
CA TYR A 197 -23.65 -4.86 -2.87
C TYR A 197 -23.18 -4.78 -1.42
N ARG A 198 -23.38 -3.62 -0.79
CA ARG A 198 -23.42 -3.51 0.68
C ARG A 198 -24.77 -2.93 1.08
N ILE A 199 -25.75 -3.80 1.30
CA ILE A 199 -27.04 -3.43 1.88
C ILE A 199 -26.86 -3.53 3.39
N ARG A 200 -26.63 -2.40 4.07
CA ARG A 200 -26.81 -2.39 5.52
C ARG A 200 -28.30 -2.55 5.76
N GLY A 201 -28.70 -3.69 6.33
CA GLY A 201 -30.05 -3.80 6.88
C GLY A 201 -30.19 -2.72 7.95
N TYR A 202 -31.09 -1.76 7.74
CA TYR A 202 -31.55 -0.89 8.82
C TYR A 202 -32.51 -1.70 9.69
N GLY A 203 -31.97 -2.69 10.39
CA GLY A 203 -32.64 -3.34 11.48
C GLY A 203 -32.40 -2.51 12.73
N GLY A 204 -33.41 -1.74 13.16
CA GLY A 204 -33.49 -1.42 14.57
C GLY A 204 -33.46 -2.74 15.32
N ALA A 205 -32.44 -2.94 16.17
CA ALA A 205 -32.51 -4.01 17.14
C ALA A 205 -33.85 -3.83 17.86
N ARG A 206 -34.74 -4.84 17.80
CA ARG A 206 -35.85 -4.86 18.76
C ARG A 206 -35.19 -4.82 20.14
N PRO A 207 -35.62 -3.97 21.08
CA PRO A 207 -35.17 -4.12 22.45
C PRO A 207 -35.63 -5.52 22.87
N LEU A 208 -34.67 -6.43 23.03
CA LEU A 208 -34.92 -7.68 23.71
C LEU A 208 -35.25 -7.29 25.15
N PRO A 209 -36.40 -7.70 25.72
CA PRO A 209 -36.68 -7.43 27.12
C PRO A 209 -35.54 -8.01 27.94
N HIS A 210 -34.89 -7.15 28.73
CA HIS A 210 -33.79 -7.54 29.59
C HIS A 210 -34.36 -7.96 30.95
N LEU A 211 -33.66 -8.88 31.63
CA LEU A 211 -34.12 -9.49 32.86
C LEU A 211 -34.32 -8.52 34.05
N ALA A 212 -33.96 -7.23 33.91
CA ALA A 212 -34.15 -6.22 34.96
C ALA A 212 -35.20 -5.14 34.61
N ASP A 213 -36.13 -5.40 33.68
CA ASP A 213 -37.32 -4.57 33.54
C ASP A 213 -38.28 -4.80 34.74
N PRO A 214 -38.62 -3.76 35.54
CA PRO A 214 -39.31 -3.92 36.82
C PRO A 214 -40.83 -4.19 36.73
N PHE A 215 -41.38 -4.62 35.59
CA PHE A 215 -42.83 -4.85 35.41
C PHE A 215 -43.31 -6.29 35.70
N LEU A 216 -42.57 -7.05 36.51
CA LEU A 216 -42.98 -8.37 37.01
C LEU A 216 -43.44 -8.35 38.47
N SER A 217 -44.01 -7.24 38.95
CA SER A 217 -44.65 -7.17 40.26
C SER A 217 -46.16 -7.48 40.18
N GLU A 218 -46.51 -8.70 40.61
CA GLU A 218 -47.65 -9.05 41.47
C GLU A 218 -49.03 -8.39 41.21
N GLY A 219 -50.00 -9.22 40.81
CA GLY A 219 -51.46 -8.94 40.87
C GLY A 219 -52.27 -10.25 40.83
N PRO A 220 -53.42 -10.34 41.52
CA PRO A 220 -53.70 -11.44 42.45
C PRO A 220 -54.39 -12.67 41.85
N PHE A 221 -54.19 -13.81 42.51
CA PHE A 221 -54.91 -15.07 42.28
C PHE A 221 -56.44 -14.90 42.48
N PRO A 222 -57.29 -15.46 41.58
CA PRO A 222 -58.73 -15.42 41.76
C PRO A 222 -59.16 -16.42 42.85
N SER A 223 -60.02 -15.98 43.77
CA SER A 223 -60.76 -16.84 44.70
C SER A 223 -62.24 -16.46 44.65
N GLY A 224 -63.10 -17.47 44.48
CA GLY A 224 -64.56 -17.35 44.50
C GLY A 224 -65.21 -17.35 43.13
#